data_AF-A0AAW2KKP0-F1
#
_entry.id   AF-A0AAW2KKP0-F1
#
_cell.length_a   1.000
_cell.length_b   1.000
_cell.length_c   1.000
_cell.angle_alpha   90.00
_cell.angle_beta   90.00
_cell.angle_gamma   90.00
#
_symmetry.space_group_name_H-M   'P 1'
#
loop_
_entity.id
_entity.type
_entity.pdbx_description
1 polymer ?
#
loop_
_entity_poly.entity_id
_entity_poly.type
_entity_poly.pdbx_seq_one_letter_code
_entity_poly.pdbx_strand_id
1 'polypeptide(L)'
;MAADPSSRAAFVHSSVEVARKFGFNGVDLDWEYPQDSTDMQNLDCLLDEWRVEVGKEAGATGRPPLLLTAAVYYSAFISWPALRAYPSGSISKNLDWINLMNYDYHASGNRRPRELKRHYLTRKVT
;
A
#
# COMPACT_ATOMS: atom_id res chain seq x y z
N MET A 1 14.16 -0.34 5.55
CA MET A 1 13.35 0.87 5.82
C MET A 1 12.20 0.53 6.76
N ALA A 2 11.20 -0.25 6.34
CA ALA A 2 9.97 -0.47 7.13
C ALA A 2 10.15 -1.20 8.47
N ALA A 3 11.15 -2.08 8.61
CA ALA A 3 11.33 -2.88 9.83
C ALA A 3 11.86 -2.09 11.05
N ASP A 4 12.56 -0.99 10.82
CA ASP A 4 13.19 -0.19 11.87
C ASP A 4 12.37 1.08 12.14
N PRO A 5 11.86 1.32 13.37
CA PRO A 5 11.01 2.47 13.67
C PRO A 5 11.67 3.82 13.37
N SER A 6 12.97 3.97 13.65
CA SER A 6 13.69 5.21 13.36
C SER A 6 13.81 5.46 11.85
N SER A 7 14.08 4.41 11.08
CA SER A 7 14.14 4.46 9.62
C SER A 7 12.77 4.73 8.99
N ARG A 8 11.68 4.16 9.53
CA ARG A 8 10.31 4.49 9.09
C ARG A 8 9.97 5.95 9.35
N ALA A 9 10.24 6.45 10.55
CA ALA A 9 9.98 7.85 10.90
C ALA A 9 10.76 8.80 9.97
N ALA A 10 12.03 8.49 9.68
CA ALA A 10 12.83 9.25 8.73
C ALA A 10 12.26 9.22 7.29
N PHE A 11 11.81 8.05 6.83
CA PHE A 11 11.18 7.91 5.52
C PHE A 11 9.87 8.72 5.42
N VAL A 12 8.98 8.57 6.41
CA VAL A 12 7.71 9.29 6.46
C VAL A 12 7.95 10.80 6.48
N HIS A 13 8.81 11.30 7.35
CA HIS A 13 9.13 12.73 7.43
C HIS A 13 9.69 13.26 6.10
N SER A 14 10.71 12.59 5.55
CA SER A 14 11.34 13.05 4.32
C SER A 14 10.39 12.98 3.12
N SER A 15 9.49 12.00 3.06
CA SER A 15 8.48 11.91 2.00
C SER A 15 7.51 13.10 1.99
N VAL A 16 7.07 13.55 3.18
CA VAL A 16 6.21 14.73 3.35
C VAL A 16 6.97 15.99 2.93
N GLU A 17 8.22 16.16 3.37
CA GLU A 17 9.06 17.29 2.97
C GLU A 17 9.26 17.37 1.46
N VAL A 18 9.60 16.25 0.82
CA VAL A 18 9.78 16.16 -0.63
C VAL A 18 8.47 16.50 -1.35
N ALA A 19 7.35 15.93 -0.92
CA ALA A 19 6.05 16.22 -1.51
C ALA A 19 5.74 17.73 -1.46
N ARG A 20 5.97 18.37 -0.31
CA ARG A 20 5.75 19.81 -0.17
C ARG A 20 6.74 20.66 -0.95
N LYS A 21 8.02 20.29 -0.95
CA LYS A 21 9.09 20.99 -1.66
C LYS A 21 8.83 21.07 -3.17
N PHE A 22 8.30 20.00 -3.75
CA PHE A 22 8.03 19.92 -5.19
C PHE A 22 6.57 20.18 -5.57
N GLY A 23 5.73 20.58 -4.60
CA GLY A 23 4.35 20.97 -4.88
C GLY A 23 3.40 19.81 -5.19
N PHE A 24 3.74 18.58 -4.80
CA PHE A 24 2.85 17.44 -4.93
C PHE A 24 1.65 17.53 -3.98
N ASN A 25 0.54 16.93 -4.38
CA ASN A 25 -0.68 16.83 -3.57
C ASN A 25 -0.73 15.58 -2.70
N GLY A 26 0.19 14.63 -2.90
CA GLY A 26 0.20 13.37 -2.18
C GLY A 26 1.43 12.53 -2.47
N VAL A 27 1.48 11.36 -1.84
CA VAL A 27 2.49 10.32 -2.07
C VAL A 27 1.80 8.98 -2.28
N ASP A 28 2.30 8.21 -3.24
CA ASP A 28 1.85 6.85 -3.53
C ASP A 28 2.93 5.85 -3.08
N LEU A 29 2.53 4.85 -2.30
CA LEU A 29 3.40 3.76 -1.88
C LEU A 29 3.29 2.59 -2.85
N ASP A 30 4.40 2.23 -3.46
CA ASP A 30 4.48 1.10 -4.39
C ASP A 30 5.49 0.06 -3.88
N TRP A 31 5.10 -0.72 -2.86
CA TRP A 31 5.91 -1.82 -2.34
C TRP A 31 5.44 -3.14 -2.98
N GLU A 32 6.26 -3.66 -3.89
CA GLU A 32 6.03 -4.90 -4.64
C GLU A 32 6.94 -6.07 -4.22
N TYR A 33 6.53 -6.99 -3.35
CA TYR A 33 5.45 -6.88 -2.37
C TYR A 33 6.08 -7.10 -0.99
N PRO A 34 5.45 -6.65 0.12
CA PRO A 34 5.79 -7.13 1.46
C PRO A 34 5.97 -8.66 1.41
N GLN A 35 7.04 -9.24 1.96
CA GLN A 35 7.39 -10.64 1.67
C GLN A 35 6.70 -11.65 2.60
N ASP A 36 6.45 -11.25 3.84
CA ASP A 36 5.91 -12.11 4.90
C ASP A 36 4.97 -11.37 5.85
N SER A 37 4.53 -12.03 6.93
CA SER A 37 3.67 -11.43 7.95
C SER A 37 4.35 -10.29 8.72
N THR A 38 5.68 -10.33 8.86
CA THR A 38 6.44 -9.28 9.55
C THR A 38 6.48 -8.02 8.69
N ASP A 39 6.72 -8.15 7.39
CA ASP A 39 6.60 -7.03 6.46
C ASP A 39 5.18 -6.47 6.41
N MET A 40 4.14 -7.31 6.52
CA MET A 40 2.75 -6.82 6.60
C MET A 40 2.48 -6.03 7.90
N GLN A 41 3.06 -6.44 9.03
CA GLN A 41 3.01 -5.66 10.28
C GLN A 41 3.79 -4.36 10.18
N ASN A 42 4.95 -4.38 9.52
CA ASN A 42 5.74 -3.18 9.29
C ASN A 42 5.03 -2.20 8.33
N LEU A 43 4.30 -2.72 7.34
CA LEU A 43 3.42 -1.93 6.49
C LEU A 43 2.30 -1.29 7.30
N ASP A 44 1.66 -2.03 8.21
CA ASP A 44 0.65 -1.50 9.13
C ASP A 44 1.19 -0.29 9.93
N CYS A 45 2.34 -0.47 10.61
CA CYS A 45 2.97 0.62 11.36
C CYS A 45 3.36 1.80 10.46
N LEU A 46 3.90 1.52 9.26
CA LEU A 46 4.27 2.57 8.30
C LEU A 46 3.07 3.43 7.92
N LEU A 47 1.92 2.83 7.60
CA LEU A 47 0.73 3.58 7.19
C LEU A 47 0.16 4.42 8.33
N ASP A 48 0.13 3.88 9.55
CA ASP A 48 -0.29 4.62 10.76
C ASP A 48 0.62 5.83 11.01
N GLU A 49 1.95 5.62 11.00
CA GLU A 49 2.94 6.68 11.20
C GLU A 49 2.85 7.76 10.10
N TRP A 50 2.64 7.35 8.85
CA TRP A 50 2.55 8.25 7.72
C TRP A 50 1.33 9.17 7.79
N ARG A 51 0.16 8.62 8.12
CA ARG A 51 -1.07 9.41 8.28
C ARG A 51 -0.95 10.39 9.44
N VAL A 52 -0.31 9.98 10.55
CA VAL A 52 -0.02 10.87 11.69
C VAL A 52 0.88 12.04 11.25
N GLU A 53 1.95 11.79 10.52
CA GLU A 53 2.86 12.84 10.08
C GLU A 53 2.21 13.82 9.11
N VAL A 54 1.43 13.31 8.15
CA VAL A 54 0.61 14.14 7.25
C VAL A 54 -0.35 15.03 8.04
N GLY A 55 -1.00 14.48 9.07
CA GLY A 55 -1.90 15.25 9.95
C GLY A 55 -1.17 16.34 10.73
N LYS A 56 0.03 16.05 11.26
CA LYS A 56 0.88 17.04 11.95
C LYS A 56 1.29 18.17 11.02
N GLU A 57 1.80 17.84 9.83
CA GLU A 57 2.24 18.84 8.86
C GLU A 57 1.08 19.73 8.38
N ALA A 58 -0.08 19.14 8.11
CA ALA A 58 -1.28 19.89 7.73
C ALA A 58 -1.72 20.85 8.84
N GLY A 59 -1.73 20.37 10.10
CA GLY A 59 -2.05 21.19 11.26
C GLY A 59 -1.06 22.34 11.50
N ALA A 60 0.24 22.09 11.29
CA ALA A 60 1.29 23.09 11.50
C ALA A 60 1.32 24.16 10.40
N THR A 61 0.99 23.79 9.16
CA THR A 61 1.10 24.70 8.00
C THR A 61 -0.23 25.33 7.57
N GLY A 62 -1.35 24.77 8.02
CA GLY A 62 -2.69 25.15 7.55
C GLY A 62 -2.98 24.71 6.11
N ARG A 63 -2.10 23.91 5.49
CA ARG A 63 -2.30 23.38 4.13
C ARG A 63 -3.23 22.16 4.18
N PRO A 64 -3.97 21.87 3.09
CA PRO A 64 -4.71 20.61 2.99
C PRO A 64 -3.77 19.41 3.20
N PRO A 65 -4.19 18.37 3.94
CA PRO A 65 -3.42 17.14 4.11
C PRO A 65 -2.98 16.56 2.77
N LEU A 66 -1.76 16.03 2.71
CA LEU A 66 -1.30 15.25 1.56
C LEU A 66 -2.15 13.99 1.41
N LEU A 67 -2.47 13.64 0.17
CA LEU A 67 -3.10 12.38 -0.17
C LEU A 67 -2.09 11.25 0.05
N LEU A 68 -2.52 10.14 0.64
CA LEU A 68 -1.74 8.92 0.75
C LEU A 68 -2.46 7.82 -0.02
N THR A 69 -1.77 7.25 -1.00
CA THR A 69 -2.28 6.16 -1.82
C THR A 69 -1.29 5.02 -1.84
N ALA A 70 -1.72 3.85 -2.32
CA ALA A 70 -0.80 2.75 -2.57
C ALA A 70 -1.21 1.96 -3.80
N ALA A 71 -0.23 1.52 -4.58
CA ALA A 71 -0.38 0.44 -5.53
C ALA A 71 -0.29 -0.90 -4.77
N VAL A 72 -1.28 -1.77 -4.95
CA VAL A 72 -1.35 -3.07 -4.26
C VAL A 72 -1.66 -4.19 -5.24
N TYR A 73 -1.28 -5.41 -4.85
CA TYR A 73 -1.64 -6.61 -5.60
C TYR A 73 -3.16 -6.72 -5.78
N TYR A 74 -3.61 -7.30 -6.90
CA TYR A 74 -5.04 -7.41 -7.22
C TYR A 74 -5.87 -8.21 -6.21
N SER A 75 -5.22 -8.98 -5.32
CA SER A 75 -5.86 -9.78 -4.29
C SER A 75 -5.42 -9.32 -2.89
N ALA A 76 -6.36 -9.36 -1.95
CA ALA A 76 -6.09 -9.13 -0.53
C ALA A 76 -5.09 -10.12 0.08
N PHE A 77 -4.92 -11.29 -0.57
CA PHE A 77 -4.01 -12.33 -0.16
C PHE A 77 -2.92 -12.55 -1.21
N ILE A 78 -1.67 -12.66 -0.76
CA ILE A 78 -0.54 -13.05 -1.60
C ILE A 78 -0.06 -14.41 -1.10
N SER A 79 0.03 -15.40 -1.98
CA SER A 79 0.36 -16.78 -1.62
C SER A 79 1.83 -17.15 -1.84
N TRP A 80 2.62 -16.28 -2.48
CA TRP A 80 4.04 -16.50 -2.78
C TRP A 80 4.91 -15.36 -2.22
N PRO A 81 6.05 -15.65 -1.57
CA PRO A 81 6.59 -16.97 -1.26
C PRO A 81 5.83 -17.70 -0.12
N ALA A 82 5.06 -16.97 0.68
CA ALA A 82 4.21 -17.51 1.74
C ALA A 82 2.85 -16.79 1.76
N LEU A 83 1.82 -17.46 2.31
CA LEU A 83 0.50 -16.87 2.49
C LEU A 83 0.55 -15.71 3.48
N ARG A 84 0.06 -14.55 3.04
CA ARG A 84 -0.08 -13.34 3.84
C ARG A 84 -1.21 -12.49 3.32
N ALA A 85 -1.72 -11.63 4.19
CA ALA A 85 -2.81 -10.71 3.88
C ALA A 85 -2.35 -9.28 4.13
N TYR A 86 -2.81 -8.37 3.28
CA TYR A 86 -2.63 -6.94 3.55
C TYR A 86 -3.33 -6.53 4.85
N PRO A 87 -2.77 -5.56 5.61
CA PRO A 87 -3.40 -5.02 6.82
C PRO A 87 -4.59 -4.13 6.46
N SER A 88 -5.72 -4.74 6.09
CA SER A 88 -6.88 -4.04 5.52
C SER A 88 -7.47 -2.97 6.44
N GLY A 89 -7.43 -3.19 7.76
CA GLY A 89 -7.87 -2.19 8.74
C GLY A 89 -7.02 -0.92 8.70
N SER A 90 -5.69 -1.09 8.65
CA SER A 90 -4.74 0.02 8.53
C SER A 90 -4.87 0.74 7.19
N ILE A 91 -4.96 -0.01 6.10
CA ILE A 91 -5.17 0.54 4.75
C ILE A 91 -6.43 1.41 4.72
N SER A 92 -7.56 0.88 5.20
CA SER A 92 -8.84 1.62 5.21
C SER A 92 -8.83 2.85 6.12
N LYS A 93 -8.02 2.83 7.19
CA LYS A 93 -7.90 3.95 8.14
C LYS A 93 -6.99 5.05 7.60
N ASN A 94 -5.93 4.68 6.90
CA ASN A 94 -4.80 5.57 6.65
C ASN A 94 -4.60 5.98 5.19
N LEU A 95 -5.09 5.22 4.21
CA LEU A 95 -4.99 5.59 2.80
C LEU A 95 -6.28 6.25 2.31
N ASP A 96 -6.15 7.24 1.43
CA ASP A 96 -7.29 7.89 0.78
C ASP A 96 -7.94 6.95 -0.24
N TRP A 97 -7.12 6.18 -0.97
CA TRP A 97 -7.56 5.05 -1.80
C TRP A 97 -6.38 4.11 -2.13
N ILE A 98 -6.70 2.99 -2.77
CA ILE A 98 -5.73 2.03 -3.30
C ILE A 98 -5.89 1.89 -4.81
N ASN A 99 -4.76 1.69 -5.49
CA ASN A 99 -4.69 1.38 -6.91
C ASN A 99 -4.45 -0.14 -7.04
N LEU A 100 -5.46 -0.90 -7.47
CA LEU A 100 -5.30 -2.33 -7.71
C LEU A 100 -4.52 -2.56 -9.00
N MET A 101 -3.39 -3.25 -8.90
CA MET A 101 -2.56 -3.63 -10.05
C MET A 101 -3.18 -4.81 -10.79
N ASN A 102 -4.24 -4.53 -11.55
CA ASN A 102 -5.01 -5.50 -12.33
C ASN A 102 -4.38 -5.76 -13.71
N TYR A 103 -3.09 -6.01 -13.73
CA TYR A 103 -2.28 -6.28 -14.92
C TYR A 103 -1.18 -7.29 -14.59
N ASP A 104 -0.34 -7.63 -15.57
CA ASP A 104 0.79 -8.55 -15.43
C ASP A 104 0.46 -9.96 -14.90
N TYR A 105 -0.78 -10.39 -15.10
CA TYR A 105 -1.23 -11.77 -14.78
C TYR A 105 -0.43 -12.86 -15.51
N HIS A 106 0.21 -12.51 -16.63
CA HIS A 106 0.98 -13.41 -17.46
C HIS A 106 2.33 -12.79 -17.80
N ALA A 107 3.43 -13.43 -17.41
CA ALA A 107 4.77 -13.05 -17.84
C ALA A 107 5.03 -13.49 -19.29
N SER A 108 5.64 -12.61 -20.09
CA SER A 108 6.08 -12.91 -21.46
C SER A 108 7.15 -14.02 -21.45
N GLY A 109 6.72 -15.27 -21.62
CA GLY A 109 7.61 -16.44 -21.64
C GLY A 109 6.98 -17.71 -21.08
N ASN A 110 5.90 -17.60 -20.30
CA ASN A 110 5.22 -18.77 -19.77
C ASN A 110 4.01 -19.13 -20.67
N ARG A 111 4.23 -19.97 -21.69
CA ARG A 111 3.18 -20.52 -22.57
C ARG A 111 2.24 -21.53 -21.88
N ARG A 112 2.35 -21.70 -20.56
CA ARG A 112 1.42 -22.53 -19.79
C ARG A 112 0.50 -21.61 -18.99
N PRO A 113 -0.82 -21.71 -19.16
CA PRO A 113 -1.73 -21.11 -18.20
C PRO A 113 -1.36 -21.68 -16.84
N ARG A 114 -0.91 -20.84 -15.91
CA ARG A 114 -1.17 -21.16 -14.51
C ARG A 114 -2.69 -21.19 -14.43
N GLU A 115 -3.29 -22.34 -14.14
CA GLU A 115 -4.72 -22.45 -13.88
C GLU A 115 -5.06 -21.55 -12.68
N LEU A 116 -5.26 -20.28 -12.96
CA LEU A 116 -5.85 -19.33 -12.05
C LEU A 116 -7.35 -19.52 -12.25
N LYS A 117 -7.96 -20.23 -11.29
CA LYS A 117 -9.41 -20.38 -11.19
C LYS A 117 -10.04 -19.01 -11.42
N ARG A 118 -10.71 -18.84 -12.58
CA ARG A 118 -11.56 -17.69 -12.84
C ARG A 118 -12.57 -17.61 -11.70
N HIS A 119 -12.46 -16.59 -10.86
CA HIS A 119 -13.52 -16.25 -9.90
C HIS A 119 -14.62 -15.53 -10.68
N TYR A 120 -15.48 -16.30 -11.34
CA TYR A 120 -16.78 -15.78 -11.76
C TYR A 120 -17.68 -15.74 -10.52
N LEU A 121 -17.98 -14.53 -10.05
CA LEU A 121 -19.03 -14.29 -9.08
C LEU A 121 -20.39 -14.42 -9.78
N THR A 122 -20.87 -15.63 -10.02
CA THR A 122 -22.30 -15.84 -10.33
C THR A 122 -23.04 -16.02 -9.01
N ARG A 123 -23.51 -14.91 -8.43
CA ARG A 123 -24.48 -14.96 -7.34
C ARG A 123 -25.85 -15.23 -7.98
N LYS A 124 -26.36 -16.45 -7.83
CA LYS A 124 -27.80 -16.71 -8.02
C LYS A 124 -28.53 -15.97 -6.92
N VAL A 125 -29.38 -15.03 -7.31
CA VAL A 125 -30.39 -14.44 -6.44
C VAL A 125 -31.55 -15.43 -6.40
N THR A 126 -31.85 -15.91 -5.20
CA THR A 126 -33.17 -16.45 -4.80
C THR A 126 -33.52 -15.80 -3.50
#